data_AF-A0A4Q2CYW5-F1
#
_entry.id   AF-A0A4Q2CYW5-F1
#
_cell.length_a   1.000
_cell.length_b   1.000
_cell.length_c   1.000
_cell.angle_alpha   90.00
_cell.angle_beta   90.00
_cell.angle_gamma   90.00
#
_symmetry.space_group_name_H-M   'P 1'
#
loop_
_entity.id
_entity.type
_entity.pdbx_description
1 polymer ?
#
loop_
_entity_poly.entity_id
_entity_poly.type
_entity_poly.pdbx_seq_one_letter_code
_entity_poly.pdbx_strand_id
1 'polypeptide(L)'
;KVYKLLPPPKEELDDVLAFIFTGIKPPTDQDLGRTPMLVRRTAVSNALEWLKLNHSDYSDLDIDYGTLATYPEHGIPVNVIFRPTEDGSNVIAAATTKRAGRGKLRLYDYGR
;
A
#
# COMPACT_ATOMS: atom_id res chain seq x y z
N LYS A 1 -4.72 5.62 -16.16
CA LYS A 1 -3.40 5.62 -16.82
C LYS A 1 -3.07 4.17 -17.14
N VAL A 2 -2.83 3.81 -18.39
CA VAL A 2 -2.31 2.47 -18.71
C VAL A 2 -0.81 2.55 -18.49
N TYR A 3 -0.29 1.75 -17.56
CA TYR A 3 1.12 1.76 -17.19
C TYR A 3 1.91 0.89 -18.16
N LYS A 4 2.94 1.47 -18.78
CA LYS A 4 3.91 0.75 -19.64
C LYS A 4 5.04 0.12 -18.84
N LEU A 5 5.30 0.62 -17.63
CA LEU A 5 6.35 0.14 -16.73
C LEU A 5 5.69 -0.27 -15.41
N LEU A 6 5.90 -1.51 -14.98
CA LEU A 6 5.38 -2.05 -13.73
C LEU A 6 6.44 -2.86 -12.98
N PRO A 7 6.39 -2.94 -11.65
CA PRO A 7 5.41 -2.28 -10.78
C PRO A 7 5.71 -0.77 -10.62
N PRO A 8 4.74 0.05 -10.14
CA PRO A 8 5.00 1.45 -9.84
C PRO A 8 6.02 1.60 -8.69
N PRO A 9 6.73 2.73 -8.57
CA PRO A 9 7.55 3.02 -7.40
C PRO A 9 6.73 3.00 -6.10
N LYS A 10 7.38 2.67 -4.99
CA LYS A 10 6.73 2.64 -3.66
C LYS A 10 6.15 4.01 -3.28
N GLU A 11 6.85 5.07 -3.64
CA GLU A 11 6.44 6.45 -3.39
C GLU A 11 5.14 6.77 -4.13
N GLU A 12 4.99 6.28 -5.37
CA GLU A 12 3.74 6.43 -6.13
C GLU A 12 2.61 5.64 -5.46
N LEU A 13 2.88 4.43 -4.95
CA LEU A 13 1.90 3.66 -4.17
C LEU A 13 1.47 4.41 -2.91
N ASP A 14 2.39 5.03 -2.19
CA ASP A 14 2.12 5.83 -0.99
C ASP A 14 1.29 7.09 -1.26
N ASP A 15 1.42 7.65 -2.46
CA ASP A 15 0.64 8.80 -2.90
C ASP A 15 -0.80 8.42 -3.24
N VAL A 16 -1.02 7.23 -3.80
CA VAL A 16 -2.37 6.79 -4.21
C VAL A 16 -3.11 6.04 -3.11
N LEU A 17 -2.42 5.30 -2.24
CA LEU A 17 -2.99 4.44 -1.23
C LEU A 17 -2.61 4.91 0.18
N ALA A 18 -3.59 4.91 1.07
CA ALA A 18 -3.37 5.04 2.50
C ALA A 18 -3.98 3.83 3.20
N PHE A 19 -3.17 3.16 4.02
CA PHE A 19 -3.66 2.11 4.90
C PHE A 19 -3.80 2.66 6.32
N ILE A 20 -5.04 2.71 6.81
CA ILE A 20 -5.35 3.30 8.12
C ILE A 20 -5.76 2.19 9.07
N PHE A 21 -5.01 2.06 10.17
CA PHE A 21 -5.36 1.21 11.30
C PHE A 21 -6.00 2.07 12.38
N THR A 22 -7.20 1.70 12.82
CA THR A 22 -7.94 2.41 13.87
C THR A 22 -8.13 1.52 15.08
N GLY A 23 -7.79 1.99 16.27
CA GLY A 23 -8.02 1.23 17.50
C GLY A 23 -7.38 1.84 18.73
N ILE A 24 -7.43 1.14 19.85
CA ILE A 24 -6.88 1.60 21.14
C ILE A 24 -5.34 1.55 21.19
N LYS A 25 -4.72 0.73 20.35
CA LYS A 25 -3.26 0.51 20.31
C LYS A 25 -2.79 0.37 18.86
N PRO A 26 -1.54 0.73 18.55
CA PRO A 26 -0.94 0.47 17.24
C PRO A 26 -0.99 -1.02 16.88
N PRO A 27 -1.09 -1.36 15.57
CA PRO A 27 -1.10 -2.74 15.14
C PRO A 27 0.24 -3.42 15.45
N THR A 28 0.19 -4.68 15.86
CA THR A 28 1.37 -5.55 15.95
C THR A 28 1.74 -6.13 14.58
N ASP A 29 2.93 -6.69 14.44
CA ASP A 29 3.32 -7.40 13.20
C ASP A 29 2.37 -8.56 12.88
N GLN A 30 1.81 -9.21 13.90
CA GLN A 30 0.80 -10.25 13.71
C GLN A 30 -0.51 -9.67 13.14
N ASP A 31 -0.92 -8.49 13.58
CA ASP A 31 -2.10 -7.80 13.05
C ASP A 31 -1.88 -7.38 11.60
N LEU A 32 -0.71 -6.80 11.29
CA LEU A 32 -0.31 -6.44 9.93
C LEU A 32 -0.25 -7.67 9.01
N GLY A 33 0.20 -8.82 9.54
CA GLY A 33 0.24 -10.12 8.88
C GLY A 33 -1.13 -10.73 8.56
N ARG A 34 -2.24 -10.13 9.00
CA ARG A 34 -3.61 -10.55 8.68
C ARG A 34 -4.35 -9.56 7.78
N THR A 35 -3.66 -8.51 7.31
CA THR A 35 -4.27 -7.46 6.50
C THR A 35 -4.35 -7.87 5.02
N PRO A 36 -5.34 -7.35 4.27
CA PRO A 36 -5.44 -7.61 2.83
C PRO A 36 -4.35 -6.90 2.01
N MET A 37 -3.53 -6.03 2.63
CA MET A 37 -2.49 -5.23 1.97
C MET A 37 -1.11 -5.91 1.95
N LEU A 38 -1.05 -7.20 2.31
CA LEU A 38 0.18 -7.98 2.26
C LEU A 38 0.60 -8.23 0.82
N VAL A 39 1.78 -7.72 0.47
CA VAL A 39 2.42 -7.95 -0.80
C VAL A 39 3.61 -8.89 -0.61
N ARG A 40 3.76 -9.81 -1.57
CA ARG A 40 4.93 -10.69 -1.69
C ARG A 40 5.61 -10.39 -3.01
N ARG A 41 6.83 -9.85 -2.98
CA ARG A 41 7.56 -9.43 -4.18
C ARG A 41 7.57 -10.50 -5.27
N THR A 42 7.85 -11.75 -4.90
CA THR A 42 7.89 -12.88 -5.85
C THR A 42 6.52 -13.15 -6.49
N ALA A 43 5.43 -13.02 -5.74
CA ALA A 43 4.09 -13.18 -6.29
C ALA A 43 3.76 -12.05 -7.28
N VAL A 44 4.20 -10.82 -7.02
CA VAL A 44 4.06 -9.70 -7.95
C VAL A 44 4.85 -9.95 -9.23
N SER A 45 6.11 -10.38 -9.14
CA SER A 45 6.93 -10.74 -10.32
C SER A 45 6.21 -11.75 -11.19
N ASN A 46 5.82 -12.88 -10.61
CA ASN A 46 5.17 -13.97 -11.32
C ASN A 46 3.85 -13.54 -11.95
N ALA A 47 3.07 -12.69 -11.26
CA ALA A 47 1.82 -12.17 -11.79
C ALA A 47 2.05 -11.22 -12.99
N LEU A 48 3.06 -10.35 -12.93
CA LEU A 48 3.40 -9.44 -14.03
C LEU A 48 3.93 -10.21 -15.25
N GLU A 49 4.80 -11.18 -15.03
CA GLU A 49 5.32 -12.07 -16.07
C GLU A 49 4.18 -12.86 -16.72
N TRP A 50 3.30 -13.43 -15.91
CA TRP A 50 2.11 -14.13 -16.39
C TRP A 50 1.20 -13.19 -17.20
N LEU A 51 0.94 -11.98 -16.71
CA LEU A 51 0.10 -10.99 -17.39
C LEU A 51 0.65 -10.64 -18.77
N LYS A 52 1.96 -10.39 -18.87
CA LYS A 52 2.65 -10.09 -20.13
C LYS A 52 2.54 -11.23 -21.13
N LEU A 53 2.64 -12.48 -20.66
CA LEU A 53 2.55 -13.67 -21.51
C LEU A 53 1.13 -14.00 -21.98
N ASN A 54 0.10 -13.65 -21.20
CA ASN A 54 -1.26 -14.15 -21.39
C ASN A 54 -2.27 -13.11 -21.88
N HIS A 55 -1.91 -11.82 -21.91
CA HIS A 55 -2.83 -10.76 -22.33
C HIS A 55 -2.19 -9.84 -23.37
N SER A 56 -2.78 -9.79 -24.57
CA SER A 56 -2.26 -9.03 -25.73
C SER A 56 -2.02 -7.56 -25.40
N ASP A 57 -2.92 -6.94 -24.63
CA ASP A 57 -2.84 -5.52 -24.26
C ASP A 57 -1.70 -5.19 -23.30
N TYR A 58 -1.04 -6.21 -22.75
CA TYR A 58 0.13 -6.09 -21.87
C TYR A 58 1.38 -6.73 -22.48
N SER A 59 1.35 -7.13 -23.75
CA SER A 59 2.49 -7.77 -24.42
C SER A 59 3.73 -6.86 -24.51
N ASP A 60 3.51 -5.55 -24.54
CA ASP A 60 4.53 -4.50 -24.57
C ASP A 60 4.80 -3.88 -23.19
N LEU A 61 4.31 -4.50 -22.10
CA LEU A 61 4.59 -4.08 -20.73
C LEU A 61 6.05 -4.32 -20.37
N ASP A 62 6.75 -3.31 -19.88
CA ASP A 62 8.08 -3.45 -19.30
C ASP A 62 7.99 -3.74 -17.80
N ILE A 63 8.70 -4.78 -17.37
CA ILE A 63 8.79 -5.14 -15.95
C ILE A 63 10.07 -4.52 -15.38
N ASP A 64 9.91 -3.55 -14.48
CA ASP A 64 11.00 -2.92 -13.75
C ASP A 64 11.38 -3.76 -12.53
N TYR A 65 12.27 -4.72 -12.75
CA TYR A 65 12.81 -5.55 -11.68
C TYR A 65 13.59 -4.75 -10.62
N GLY A 66 14.15 -3.58 -10.99
CA GLY A 66 14.84 -2.70 -10.06
C GLY A 66 13.88 -2.10 -9.05
N THR A 67 12.77 -1.53 -9.53
CA THR A 67 11.70 -1.04 -8.66
C THR A 67 11.06 -2.17 -7.87
N LEU A 68 10.82 -3.32 -8.50
CA LEU A 68 10.28 -4.51 -7.82
C LEU A 68 11.18 -4.98 -6.67
N ALA A 69 12.50 -4.87 -6.79
CA ALA A 69 13.44 -5.22 -5.72
C ALA A 69 13.29 -4.35 -4.46
N THR A 70 12.77 -3.13 -4.59
CA THR A 70 12.49 -2.23 -3.46
C THR A 70 11.28 -2.64 -2.65
N TYR A 71 10.43 -3.52 -3.19
CA TYR A 71 9.25 -4.01 -2.49
C TYR A 71 9.68 -4.99 -1.40
N PRO A 72 8.98 -5.02 -0.26
CA PRO A 72 9.27 -5.99 0.79
C PRO A 72 9.08 -7.42 0.24
N GLU A 73 9.95 -8.32 0.69
CA GLU A 73 9.81 -9.75 0.38
C GLU A 73 8.46 -10.27 0.88
N HIS A 74 8.09 -9.88 2.11
CA HIS A 74 6.79 -10.07 2.74
C HIS A 74 6.44 -8.84 3.56
N GLY A 75 5.27 -8.22 3.32
CA GLY A 75 4.80 -7.11 4.15
C GLY A 75 3.88 -6.15 3.41
N ILE A 76 3.57 -5.03 4.05
CA ILE A 76 2.75 -3.96 3.47
C ILE A 76 3.68 -3.00 2.73
N PRO A 77 3.49 -2.77 1.41
CA PRO A 77 4.40 -1.94 0.63
C PRO A 77 4.15 -0.44 0.84
N VAL A 78 3.05 -0.05 1.48
CA VAL A 78 2.65 1.34 1.72
C VAL A 78 2.70 1.71 3.21
N ASN A 79 2.70 3.00 3.49
CA ASN A 79 2.67 3.53 4.84
C ASN A 79 1.39 3.14 5.58
N VAL A 80 1.58 2.65 6.81
CA VAL A 80 0.51 2.35 7.76
C VAL A 80 0.32 3.53 8.69
N ILE A 81 -0.87 4.12 8.68
CA ILE A 81 -1.24 5.23 9.55
C ILE A 81 -2.07 4.67 10.70
N PHE A 82 -1.59 4.82 11.94
CA PHE A 82 -2.39 4.50 13.12
C PHE A 82 -3.20 5.72 13.57
N ARG A 83 -4.50 5.53 13.78
CA ARG A 83 -5.40 6.53 14.38
C ARG A 83 -6.01 5.95 15.67
N PRO A 84 -5.71 6.52 16.84
CA PRO A 84 -6.30 6.07 18.09
C PRO A 84 -7.81 6.33 18.12
N THR A 85 -8.58 5.41 18.73
CA THR A 85 -10.01 5.59 18.99
C THR A 85 -10.28 5.46 20.50
N GLU A 86 -11.10 6.37 21.04
CA GLU A 86 -11.39 6.42 22.48
C GLU A 86 -12.42 5.34 22.91
N ASP A 87 -13.28 4.91 21.97
CA ASP A 87 -14.25 3.85 22.21
C ASP A 87 -13.61 2.49 21.90
N GLY A 88 -13.50 1.63 22.93
CA GLY A 88 -12.84 0.31 22.93
C GLY A 88 -13.40 -0.75 21.97
N SER A 89 -13.94 -0.36 20.82
CA SER A 89 -14.28 -1.23 19.70
C SER A 89 -13.03 -1.57 18.89
N ASN A 90 -12.87 -2.85 18.56
CA ASN A 90 -11.80 -3.32 17.68
C ASN A 90 -12.21 -3.00 16.23
N VAL A 91 -11.51 -2.10 15.53
CA VAL A 91 -11.95 -1.64 14.21
C VAL A 91 -11.01 -2.07 13.07
N ILE A 92 -11.59 -2.95 12.24
CA ILE A 92 -11.36 -3.28 10.84
C ILE A 92 -10.37 -2.35 10.13
N ALA A 93 -9.27 -2.93 9.63
CA ALA A 93 -8.34 -2.26 8.74
C ALA A 93 -9.04 -1.72 7.49
N ALA A 94 -8.89 -0.43 7.20
CA ALA A 94 -9.47 0.21 6.03
C ALA A 94 -8.37 0.72 5.08
N ALA A 95 -8.45 0.32 3.81
CA ALA A 95 -7.66 0.90 2.73
C ALA A 95 -8.47 2.01 2.06
N THR A 96 -7.89 3.19 1.88
CA THR A 96 -8.52 4.31 1.18
C THR A 96 -7.58 4.91 0.15
N THR A 97 -8.13 5.37 -0.97
CA THR A 97 -7.37 6.12 -1.98
C THR A 97 -7.24 7.60 -1.57
N LYS A 98 -6.04 8.19 -1.58
CA LYS A 98 -5.89 9.64 -1.35
C LYS A 98 -6.40 10.38 -2.59
N ARG A 99 -7.51 11.12 -2.48
CA ARG A 99 -7.88 12.11 -3.51
C ARG A 99 -7.00 13.34 -3.31
N ALA A 100 -6.19 13.69 -4.31
CA ALA A 100 -5.45 14.95 -4.37
C ALA A 100 -6.43 16.14 -4.51
N GLY A 101 -7.01 16.55 -3.39
CA GLY A 101 -7.73 17.81 -3.23
C GLY A 101 -7.00 18.63 -2.17
N ARG A 102 -6.42 19.77 -2.58
CA ARG A 102 -5.82 20.80 -1.72
C ARG A 102 -6.60 20.96 -0.41
N GLY A 103 -6.08 20.39 0.67
CA GLY A 103 -6.64 20.50 2.01
C GLY A 103 -5.51 20.33 3.01
N LYS A 104 -4.97 21.46 3.46
CA LYS A 104 -3.89 21.60 4.45
C LYS A 104 -4.22 20.74 5.67
N LEU A 105 -3.56 19.58 5.84
CA LEU A 105 -3.60 18.86 7.12
C LEU A 105 -2.92 19.76 8.16
N ARG A 106 -3.71 20.41 9.00
CA ARG A 106 -3.21 21.10 10.18
C ARG A 106 -2.76 20.03 11.17
N LEU A 107 -1.44 19.98 11.39
CA LEU A 107 -0.84 19.41 12.59
C LEU A 107 -1.37 20.24 13.78
N TYR A 108 -2.06 19.59 14.71
CA TYR A 108 -2.39 20.21 15.99
C TYR A 108 -1.27 19.85 16.96
N ASP A 109 -0.53 20.88 17.39
CA ASP A 109 0.35 20.85 18.57
C ASP A 109 -0.42 20.35 19.78
N TYR A 110 0.11 19.36 20.49
CA TYR A 110 -0.38 18.98 21.81
C TYR A 110 0.55 19.54 22.87
N GLY A 111 0.25 20.75 23.31
CA GLY A 111 0.76 21.32 24.56
C GLY A 111 -0.22 21.07 25.70
N ARG A 112 0.09 20.08 26.55
CA ARG A 112 0.24 20.23 28.00
C ARG A 112 0.58 18.90 28.65
#